data_AF-A0A940BBF3-F1
#
_entry.id   AF-A0A940BBF3-F1
#
_cell.length_a   1.000
_cell.length_b   1.000
_cell.length_c   1.000
_cell.angle_alpha   90.00
_cell.angle_beta   90.00
_cell.angle_gamma   90.00
#
_symmetry.space_group_name_H-M   'P 1'
#
loop_
_entity.id
_entity.type
_entity.pdbx_description
1 polymer ?
#
loop_
_entity_poly.entity_id
_entity_poly.type
_entity_poly.pdbx_seq_one_letter_code
_entity_poly.pdbx_strand_id
1 'polypeptide(L)'
;MGRKKLEYVSPVEKVARFFKDEKTQFAVGLGLMLLTLIALLGFVSYIFTWKEDQSKFEVGILRFLFNSDIEVANSGSKIGALLAHIFIHNLFGVPAFAFLMIFALGALKIFKYEPLPFWAVVKHTLIWMVWGSVFLSMIFGNDSFFYGGVFGYEVDRWFESVIGKIGTVLFLLICAGTIIMVTFENSVSWVKIFSDDFRKHRNIKNAWTTANTFAKSMTETQRLSAEKQQGGASSRSRAKNNDDDNYDDVIYEADNRGDDNNLLNSPINTPNKGGGRSIGNFVRDIFSGGKDYVGKDQKIDFNGQQP
;
A
#
# COMPACT_ATOMS: atom_id res chain seq x y z
N MET A 1 37.26 63.87 6.94
CA MET A 1 37.23 62.39 6.99
C MET A 1 35.88 61.94 7.53
N GLY A 2 34.97 61.48 6.67
CA GLY A 2 33.67 60.96 7.08
C GLY A 2 33.83 59.58 7.74
N ARG A 3 33.46 59.45 9.02
CA ARG A 3 33.42 58.15 9.70
C ARG A 3 32.31 57.32 9.07
N LYS A 4 32.65 56.25 8.35
CA LYS A 4 31.66 55.25 7.91
C LYS A 4 30.97 54.70 9.16
N LYS A 5 29.66 54.94 9.31
CA LYS A 5 28.84 54.27 10.32
C LYS A 5 28.94 52.77 10.04
N LEU A 6 29.49 52.01 11.00
CA LEU A 6 29.42 50.55 10.96
C LEU A 6 27.96 50.18 11.23
N GLU A 7 27.26 49.80 10.18
CA GLU A 7 25.89 49.30 10.26
C GLU A 7 25.94 47.96 11.00
N TYR A 8 25.37 47.93 12.22
CA TYR A 8 25.22 46.69 12.97
C TYR A 8 24.23 45.82 12.22
N VAL A 9 24.74 44.77 11.60
CA VAL A 9 23.93 43.76 10.94
C VAL A 9 23.80 42.56 11.85
N SER A 10 22.56 42.17 12.12
CA SER A 10 22.26 41.06 13.02
C SER A 10 22.90 39.76 12.51
N PRO A 11 23.27 38.82 13.40
CA PRO A 11 23.78 37.51 12.98
C PRO A 11 22.85 36.78 11.99
N VAL A 12 21.54 36.91 12.17
CA VAL A 12 20.52 36.32 11.28
C VAL A 12 20.60 36.88 9.87
N GLU A 13 20.75 38.19 9.74
CA GLU A 13 20.84 38.86 8.44
C GLU A 13 22.16 38.57 7.72
N LYS A 14 23.23 38.32 8.48
CA LYS A 14 24.51 37.83 7.94
C LYS A 14 24.37 36.42 7.37
N VAL A 15 23.71 35.52 8.09
CA VAL A 15 23.42 34.15 7.63
C VAL A 15 22.48 34.17 6.42
N ALA A 16 21.42 34.98 6.44
CA ALA A 16 20.49 35.11 5.33
C ALA A 16 21.17 35.61 4.05
N ARG A 17 22.10 36.57 4.16
CA ARG A 17 22.92 37.01 3.01
C ARG A 17 23.86 35.94 2.50
N PHE A 18 24.45 35.13 3.38
CA PHE A 18 25.30 34.02 2.99
C PHE A 18 24.55 32.97 2.15
N PHE A 19 23.31 32.63 2.52
CA PHE A 19 22.46 31.72 1.74
C PHE A 19 21.85 32.34 0.48
N LYS A 20 21.90 33.66 0.33
CA LYS A 20 21.50 34.38 -0.89
C LYS A 20 22.64 34.51 -1.90
N ASP A 21 23.89 34.24 -1.51
CA ASP A 21 25.01 34.26 -2.43
C ASP A 21 24.88 33.13 -3.47
N GLU A 22 25.11 33.46 -4.73
CA GLU A 22 24.91 32.55 -5.86
C GLU A 22 25.85 31.35 -5.79
N LYS A 23 27.09 31.56 -5.30
CA LYS A 23 28.06 30.49 -5.07
C LYS A 23 27.61 29.52 -3.98
N THR A 24 27.03 30.05 -2.90
CA THR A 24 26.47 29.23 -1.82
C THR A 24 25.27 28.44 -2.32
N GLN A 25 24.36 29.07 -3.07
CA GLN A 25 23.20 28.38 -3.65
C GLN A 25 23.64 27.24 -4.57
N PHE A 26 24.62 27.49 -5.44
CA PHE A 26 25.19 26.45 -6.30
C PHE A 26 25.77 25.28 -5.48
N ALA A 27 26.58 25.58 -4.45
CA ALA A 27 27.18 24.56 -3.58
C ALA A 27 26.11 23.75 -2.81
N VAL A 28 25.08 24.41 -2.28
CA VAL A 28 23.97 23.74 -1.57
C VAL A 28 23.15 22.87 -2.53
N GLY A 29 22.84 23.36 -3.73
CA GLY A 29 22.13 22.59 -4.76
C GLY A 29 22.92 21.35 -5.18
N LEU A 30 24.24 21.49 -5.39
CA LEU A 30 25.11 20.37 -5.73
C LEU A 30 25.22 19.36 -4.57
N GLY A 31 25.36 19.85 -3.33
CA GLY A 31 25.35 19.00 -2.14
C GLY A 31 24.04 18.23 -1.97
N LEU A 32 22.90 18.86 -2.25
CA LEU A 32 21.59 18.20 -2.20
C LEU A 32 21.42 17.14 -3.30
N MET A 33 21.94 17.38 -4.51
CA MET A 33 21.97 16.34 -5.56
C MET A 33 22.84 15.15 -5.16
N LEU A 34 24.03 15.40 -4.61
CA LEU A 34 24.91 14.33 -4.14
C LEU A 34 24.25 13.53 -3.00
N LEU A 35 23.62 14.21 -2.05
CA LEU A 35 22.85 13.58 -0.98
C LEU A 35 21.73 12.71 -1.57
N THR A 36 21.00 13.20 -2.58
CA THR A 36 19.93 12.45 -3.24
C THR A 36 20.47 11.17 -3.88
N LEU A 37 21.63 11.23 -4.55
CA LEU A 37 22.24 10.07 -5.18
C LEU A 37 22.73 9.04 -4.15
N ILE A 38 23.39 9.49 -3.07
CA ILE A 38 23.82 8.61 -1.96
C ILE A 38 22.60 7.97 -1.29
N ALA A 39 21.54 8.74 -1.05
CA ALA A 39 20.30 8.23 -0.48
C ALA A 39 19.62 7.23 -1.42
N LEU A 40 19.59 7.48 -2.74
CA LEU A 40 19.05 6.54 -3.72
C LEU A 40 19.79 5.20 -3.69
N LEU A 41 21.13 5.24 -3.78
CA LEU A 41 21.96 4.03 -3.68
C LEU A 41 21.74 3.32 -2.34
N GLY A 42 21.68 4.08 -1.26
CA GLY A 42 21.40 3.58 0.08
C GLY A 42 20.06 2.88 0.18
N PHE A 43 18.99 3.50 -0.34
CA PHE A 43 17.63 3.00 -0.26
C PHE A 43 17.44 1.73 -1.10
N VAL A 44 17.94 1.72 -2.33
CA VAL A 44 17.88 0.55 -3.21
C VAL A 44 18.65 -0.62 -2.60
N SER A 45 19.86 -0.38 -2.10
CA SER A 45 20.68 -1.41 -1.46
C SER A 45 20.03 -1.96 -0.17
N TYR A 46 19.40 -1.09 0.63
CA TYR A 46 18.78 -1.46 1.89
C TYR A 46 17.64 -2.48 1.75
N ILE A 47 16.89 -2.46 0.65
CA ILE A 47 15.82 -3.47 0.40
C ILE A 47 16.38 -4.90 0.49
N PHE A 48 17.66 -5.10 0.14
CA PHE A 48 18.33 -6.39 0.20
C PHE A 48 19.19 -6.55 1.47
N THR A 49 19.88 -5.50 1.92
CA THR A 49 20.88 -5.60 3.01
C THR A 49 20.34 -5.29 4.40
N TRP A 50 19.06 -4.92 4.55
CA TRP A 50 18.51 -4.45 5.83
C TRP A 50 18.72 -5.41 7.00
N LYS A 51 18.64 -6.73 6.77
CA LYS A 51 18.80 -7.74 7.84
C LYS A 51 20.19 -7.72 8.45
N GLU A 52 21.20 -7.57 7.61
CA GLU A 52 22.62 -7.62 8.01
C GLU A 52 23.04 -6.32 8.71
N ASP A 53 22.49 -5.19 8.28
CA ASP A 53 22.86 -3.89 8.82
C ASP A 53 22.06 -3.49 10.07
N GLN A 54 20.96 -4.18 10.39
CA GLN A 54 20.05 -3.82 11.50
C GLN A 54 20.75 -3.75 12.87
N SER A 55 21.51 -4.78 13.25
CA SER A 55 22.18 -4.85 14.56
C SER A 55 23.28 -3.81 14.72
N LYS A 56 23.79 -3.25 13.62
CA LYS A 56 24.87 -2.26 13.62
C LYS A 56 24.40 -0.87 14.08
N PHE A 57 23.09 -0.62 14.11
CA PHE A 57 22.52 0.67 14.54
C PHE A 57 22.33 0.81 16.05
N GLU A 58 22.53 -0.25 16.84
CA GLU A 58 22.38 -0.23 18.31
C GLU A 58 23.42 0.66 19.01
N VAL A 59 24.54 0.96 18.37
CA VAL A 59 25.65 1.75 18.94
C VAL A 59 25.41 3.26 18.94
N GLY A 60 24.29 3.73 18.37
CA GLY A 60 23.94 5.14 18.21
C GLY A 60 24.55 5.81 16.98
N ILE A 61 23.89 6.86 16.48
CA ILE A 61 24.17 7.50 15.17
C ILE A 61 25.61 8.01 15.05
N LEU A 62 26.09 8.77 16.04
CA LEU A 62 27.44 9.35 15.99
C LEU A 62 28.52 8.26 15.98
N ARG A 63 28.38 7.25 16.85
CA ARG A 63 29.35 6.15 16.92
C ARG A 63 29.30 5.30 15.65
N PHE A 64 28.11 5.05 15.10
CA PHE A 64 27.96 4.34 13.83
C PHE A 64 28.69 5.05 12.68
N LEU A 65 28.56 6.37 12.56
CA LEU A 65 29.18 7.15 11.49
C LEU A 65 30.70 7.28 11.62
N PHE A 66 31.21 7.52 12.83
CA PHE A 66 32.62 7.83 13.07
C PHE A 66 33.49 6.63 13.47
N ASN A 67 32.89 5.48 13.80
CA ASN A 67 33.65 4.26 14.08
C ASN A 67 33.99 3.55 12.77
N SER A 68 35.27 3.49 12.40
CA SER A 68 35.77 2.80 11.21
C SER A 68 35.49 1.30 11.21
N ASP A 69 35.45 0.66 12.37
CA ASP A 69 35.38 -0.80 12.52
C ASP A 69 34.02 -1.40 12.14
N ILE A 70 33.00 -0.54 12.02
CA ILE A 70 31.65 -0.96 11.61
C ILE A 70 31.62 -1.02 10.09
N GLU A 71 31.58 -2.22 9.53
CA GLU A 71 31.38 -2.41 8.10
C GLU A 71 29.90 -2.61 7.78
N VAL A 72 29.39 -1.92 6.76
CA VAL A 72 27.99 -2.04 6.33
C VAL A 72 27.92 -2.74 4.97
N ALA A 73 26.92 -3.60 4.79
CA ALA A 73 26.70 -4.29 3.52
C ALA A 73 26.10 -3.34 2.46
N ASN A 74 25.46 -2.25 2.90
CA ASN A 74 24.86 -1.25 2.05
C ASN A 74 25.87 -0.57 1.09
N SER A 75 25.59 -0.59 -0.20
CA SER A 75 26.45 0.02 -1.25
C SER A 75 26.55 1.54 -1.17
N GLY A 76 25.59 2.20 -0.51
CA GLY A 76 25.62 3.64 -0.20
C GLY A 76 26.54 3.99 0.98
N SER A 77 27.37 3.05 1.46
CA SER A 77 28.23 3.19 2.63
C SER A 77 27.44 3.51 3.91
N LYS A 78 28.11 3.92 4.99
CA LYS A 78 27.48 4.24 6.29
C LYS A 78 26.39 5.32 6.17
N ILE A 79 26.63 6.35 5.38
CA ILE A 79 25.67 7.46 5.22
C ILE A 79 24.40 6.95 4.52
N GLY A 80 24.52 6.20 3.43
CA GLY A 80 23.38 5.61 2.73
C GLY A 80 22.61 4.62 3.61
N ALA A 81 23.33 3.77 4.35
CA ALA A 81 22.73 2.84 5.31
C ALA A 81 21.94 3.56 6.41
N LEU A 82 22.52 4.63 6.98
CA LEU A 82 21.86 5.45 8.00
C LEU A 82 20.60 6.13 7.46
N LEU A 83 20.70 6.76 6.28
CA LEU A 83 19.55 7.40 5.66
C LEU A 83 18.44 6.38 5.39
N ALA A 84 18.79 5.21 4.82
CA ALA A 84 17.82 4.16 4.57
C ALA A 84 17.17 3.65 5.86
N HIS A 85 17.95 3.41 6.92
CA HIS A 85 17.40 2.99 8.21
C HIS A 85 16.47 4.03 8.83
N ILE A 86 16.82 5.33 8.76
CA ILE A 86 15.94 6.40 9.25
C ILE A 86 14.66 6.50 8.42
N PHE A 87 14.79 6.58 7.09
CA PHE A 87 13.66 6.90 6.21
C PHE A 87 12.77 5.69 5.87
N ILE A 88 13.38 4.53 5.60
CA ILE A 88 12.67 3.30 5.26
C ILE A 88 12.25 2.58 6.54
N HIS A 89 13.19 2.21 7.40
CA HIS A 89 12.85 1.38 8.57
C HIS A 89 12.07 2.16 9.64
N ASN A 90 12.61 3.27 10.16
CA ASN A 90 11.97 3.98 11.28
C ASN A 90 10.75 4.82 10.86
N LEU A 91 10.81 5.44 9.67
CA LEU A 91 9.76 6.31 9.17
C LEU A 91 8.79 5.55 8.25
N PHE A 92 8.76 5.87 6.97
CA PHE A 92 7.60 5.63 6.10
C PHE A 92 7.69 4.34 5.28
N GLY A 93 8.77 3.56 5.38
CA GLY A 93 8.94 2.35 4.58
C GLY A 93 9.36 2.63 3.14
N VAL A 94 8.93 1.76 2.23
CA VAL A 94 9.14 1.91 0.77
C VAL A 94 8.63 3.26 0.22
N PRO A 95 7.51 3.83 0.70
CA PRO A 95 7.08 5.17 0.32
C PRO A 95 8.12 6.27 0.54
N ALA A 96 9.13 6.06 1.40
CA ALA A 96 10.18 7.04 1.64
C ALA A 96 11.04 7.37 0.41
N PHE A 97 11.02 6.56 -0.65
CA PHE A 97 11.61 6.93 -1.95
C PHE A 97 11.04 8.24 -2.51
N ALA A 98 9.83 8.63 -2.09
CA ALA A 98 9.23 9.92 -2.38
C ALA A 98 10.08 11.12 -1.91
N PHE A 99 10.86 10.97 -0.83
CA PHE A 99 11.81 12.01 -0.41
C PHE A 99 12.90 12.26 -1.44
N LEU A 100 13.33 11.23 -2.18
CA LEU A 100 14.35 11.40 -3.23
C LEU A 100 13.84 12.32 -4.33
N MET A 101 12.57 12.19 -4.70
CA MET A 101 11.93 13.11 -5.65
C MET A 101 11.85 14.54 -5.09
N ILE A 102 11.51 14.71 -3.81
CA ILE A 102 11.49 16.04 -3.16
C ILE A 102 12.89 16.66 -3.14
N PHE A 103 13.93 15.90 -2.79
CA PHE A 103 15.30 16.38 -2.75
C PHE A 103 15.83 16.72 -4.15
N ALA A 104 15.53 15.89 -5.16
CA ALA A 104 15.88 16.17 -6.55
C ALA A 104 15.22 17.45 -7.05
N LEU A 105 13.90 17.60 -6.88
CA LEU A 105 13.17 18.81 -7.29
C LEU A 105 13.60 20.04 -6.48
N GLY A 106 13.96 19.86 -5.20
CA GLY A 106 14.52 20.91 -4.35
C GLY A 106 15.87 21.40 -4.86
N ALA A 107 16.75 20.48 -5.29
CA ALA A 107 18.03 20.84 -5.89
C ALA A 107 17.85 21.60 -7.21
N LEU A 108 16.94 21.15 -8.07
CA LEU A 108 16.59 21.85 -9.31
C LEU A 108 16.04 23.26 -9.04
N LYS A 109 15.17 23.40 -8.05
CA LYS A 109 14.63 24.70 -7.61
C LYS A 109 15.75 25.64 -7.15
N ILE A 110 16.76 25.14 -6.43
CA ILE A 110 17.93 25.95 -6.02
C ILE A 110 18.71 26.46 -7.24
N PHE A 111 18.80 25.66 -8.30
CA PHE A 111 19.37 26.09 -9.59
C PHE A 111 18.44 26.98 -10.42
N LYS A 112 17.33 27.47 -9.85
CA LYS A 112 16.32 28.31 -10.50
C LYS A 112 15.64 27.60 -11.69
N TYR A 113 15.66 26.27 -11.71
CA TYR A 113 14.93 25.44 -12.67
C TYR A 113 13.72 24.80 -11.99
N GLU A 114 12.52 25.26 -12.35
CA GLU A 114 11.26 24.80 -11.74
C GLU A 114 10.37 24.14 -12.80
N PRO A 115 10.57 22.84 -13.11
CA PRO A 115 9.76 22.13 -14.10
C PRO A 115 8.32 21.89 -13.61
N LEU A 116 8.13 21.88 -12.29
CA LEU A 116 6.86 21.65 -11.61
C LEU A 116 6.71 22.63 -10.44
N PRO A 117 5.48 22.98 -10.03
CA PRO A 117 5.24 23.83 -8.86
C PRO A 117 5.71 23.12 -7.58
N PHE A 118 6.94 23.41 -7.15
CA PHE A 118 7.64 22.68 -6.08
C PHE A 118 6.79 22.46 -4.83
N TRP A 119 6.19 23.52 -4.28
CA TRP A 119 5.41 23.41 -3.04
C TRP A 119 4.12 22.61 -3.21
N ALA A 120 3.51 22.65 -4.40
CA ALA A 120 2.38 21.79 -4.70
C ALA A 120 2.83 20.34 -4.77
N VAL A 121 3.92 20.03 -5.47
CA VAL A 121 4.46 18.65 -5.55
C VAL A 121 4.79 18.13 -4.17
N VAL A 122 5.56 18.87 -3.37
CA VAL A 122 5.93 18.48 -2.00
C VAL A 122 4.70 18.12 -1.17
N LYS A 123 3.66 18.98 -1.18
CA LYS A 123 2.42 18.74 -0.43
C LYS A 123 1.75 17.43 -0.84
N HIS A 124 1.53 17.21 -2.13
CA HIS A 124 0.86 15.99 -2.62
C HIS A 124 1.72 14.74 -2.35
N THR A 125 3.03 14.84 -2.57
CA THR A 125 3.98 13.74 -2.32
C THR A 125 3.99 13.33 -0.86
N LEU A 126 4.02 14.27 0.09
CA LEU A 126 3.97 13.96 1.51
C LEU A 126 2.67 13.28 1.92
N ILE A 127 1.53 13.74 1.39
CA ILE A 127 0.22 13.12 1.65
C ILE A 127 0.20 11.67 1.15
N TRP A 128 0.64 11.44 -0.09
CA TRP A 128 0.72 10.09 -0.67
C TRP A 128 1.71 9.18 0.05
N MET A 129 2.81 9.74 0.54
CA MET A 129 3.81 9.00 1.30
C MET A 129 3.27 8.53 2.67
N VAL A 130 2.59 9.41 3.41
CA VAL A 130 1.95 9.05 4.68
C VAL A 130 0.87 7.99 4.47
N TRP A 131 -0.01 8.21 3.49
CA TRP A 131 -1.06 7.24 3.16
C TRP A 131 -0.47 5.90 2.74
N GLY A 132 0.53 5.91 1.85
CA GLY A 132 1.21 4.71 1.35
C GLY A 132 1.92 3.93 2.44
N SER A 133 2.48 4.62 3.44
CA SER A 133 3.17 4.01 4.59
C SER A 133 2.19 3.16 5.41
N VAL A 134 1.04 3.72 5.76
CA VAL A 134 0.00 2.98 6.50
C VAL A 134 -0.59 1.87 5.64
N PHE A 135 -0.88 2.15 4.35
CA PHE A 135 -1.43 1.17 3.43
C PHE A 135 -0.54 -0.07 3.24
N LEU A 136 0.78 0.13 3.07
CA LEU A 136 1.73 -0.97 2.93
C LEU A 136 1.88 -1.76 4.23
N SER A 137 1.82 -1.10 5.38
CA SER A 137 1.79 -1.81 6.65
C SER A 137 0.54 -2.68 6.81
N MET A 138 -0.62 -2.18 6.40
CA MET A 138 -1.87 -2.95 6.50
C MET A 138 -1.83 -4.23 5.64
N ILE A 139 -1.18 -4.18 4.47
CA ILE A 139 -1.05 -5.34 3.57
C ILE A 139 0.05 -6.30 4.02
N PHE A 140 1.22 -5.76 4.41
CA PHE A 140 2.44 -6.52 4.65
C PHE A 140 2.91 -6.52 6.12
N GLY A 141 2.03 -6.17 7.07
CA GLY A 141 2.41 -5.94 8.48
C GLY A 141 2.92 -7.17 9.24
N ASN A 142 2.78 -8.36 8.66
CA ASN A 142 3.31 -9.62 9.21
C ASN A 142 4.64 -10.05 8.58
N ASP A 143 5.12 -9.34 7.55
CA ASP A 143 6.37 -9.66 6.91
C ASP A 143 7.56 -9.21 7.75
N SER A 144 8.70 -9.90 7.58
CA SER A 144 9.92 -9.52 8.29
C SER A 144 10.43 -8.13 7.91
N PHE A 145 10.13 -7.68 6.69
CA PHE A 145 10.51 -6.35 6.21
C PHE A 145 9.36 -5.35 6.43
N PHE A 146 9.69 -4.21 7.05
CA PHE A 146 8.72 -3.14 7.31
C PHE A 146 8.44 -2.32 6.04
N TYR A 147 7.60 -2.84 5.14
CA TYR A 147 7.22 -2.16 3.89
C TYR A 147 6.59 -0.78 4.10
N GLY A 148 5.83 -0.62 5.19
CA GLY A 148 5.25 0.65 5.63
C GLY A 148 6.11 1.43 6.63
N GLY A 149 7.28 0.90 7.00
CA GLY A 149 8.12 1.39 8.10
C GLY A 149 7.45 1.24 9.47
N VAL A 150 8.19 1.55 10.52
CA VAL A 150 7.70 1.50 11.91
C VAL A 150 6.56 2.51 12.10
N PHE A 151 6.64 3.71 11.50
CA PHE A 151 5.55 4.69 11.58
C PHE A 151 4.24 4.14 11.01
N GLY A 152 4.26 3.58 9.80
CA GLY A 152 3.06 3.01 9.17
C GLY A 152 2.45 1.88 10.00
N TYR A 153 3.31 1.03 10.56
CA TYR A 153 2.93 -0.08 11.42
C TYR A 153 2.28 0.35 12.74
N GLU A 154 2.84 1.34 13.41
CA GLU A 154 2.24 1.88 14.63
C GLU A 154 0.87 2.53 14.37
N VAL A 155 0.76 3.28 13.27
CA VAL A 155 -0.49 3.94 12.89
C VAL A 155 -1.56 2.93 12.51
N ASP A 156 -1.21 1.91 11.71
CA ASP A 156 -2.13 0.83 11.31
C ASP A 156 -2.65 0.07 12.53
N ARG A 157 -1.77 -0.35 13.45
CA ARG A 157 -2.16 -1.00 14.70
C ARG A 157 -3.09 -0.13 15.55
N TRP A 158 -2.81 1.18 15.62
CA TRP A 158 -3.68 2.10 16.33
C TRP A 158 -5.07 2.16 15.70
N PHE A 159 -5.18 2.31 14.37
CA PHE A 159 -6.47 2.31 13.69
C PHE A 159 -7.22 0.99 13.86
N GLU A 160 -6.52 -0.14 13.73
CA GLU A 160 -7.09 -1.47 13.96
C GLU A 160 -7.62 -1.61 15.39
N SER A 161 -6.95 -1.02 16.40
CA SER A 161 -7.42 -1.05 17.79
C SER A 161 -8.69 -0.21 18.03
N VAL A 162 -8.90 0.85 17.24
CA VAL A 162 -10.01 1.80 17.43
C VAL A 162 -11.26 1.37 16.65
N ILE A 163 -11.10 0.98 15.38
CA ILE A 163 -12.22 0.75 14.45
C ILE A 163 -12.26 -0.71 13.96
N GLY A 164 -11.24 -1.52 14.29
CA GLY A 164 -11.10 -2.89 13.81
C GLY A 164 -10.55 -2.95 12.39
N LYS A 165 -9.98 -4.11 12.02
CA LYS A 165 -9.28 -4.33 10.75
C LYS A 165 -10.10 -3.94 9.52
N ILE A 166 -11.37 -4.37 9.47
CA ILE A 166 -12.27 -4.06 8.35
C ILE A 166 -12.57 -2.56 8.26
N GLY A 167 -12.70 -1.89 9.42
CA GLY A 167 -12.90 -0.45 9.51
C GLY A 167 -11.69 0.33 9.01
N THR A 168 -10.48 -0.10 9.39
CA THR A 168 -9.21 0.48 8.92
C THR A 168 -9.09 0.41 7.40
N VAL A 169 -9.42 -0.75 6.80
CA VAL A 169 -9.42 -0.92 5.34
C VAL A 169 -10.37 0.07 4.66
N LEU A 170 -11.62 0.14 5.11
CA LEU A 170 -12.63 1.04 4.53
C LEU A 170 -12.23 2.51 4.70
N PHE A 171 -11.68 2.88 5.86
CA PHE A 171 -11.19 4.22 6.13
C PHE A 171 -10.05 4.61 5.18
N LEU A 172 -9.04 3.75 5.01
CA LEU A 172 -7.92 3.95 4.09
C LEU A 172 -8.38 4.12 2.64
N LEU A 173 -9.41 3.37 2.20
CA LEU A 173 -9.99 3.50 0.86
C LEU A 173 -10.71 4.85 0.67
N ILE A 174 -11.46 5.31 1.66
CA ILE A 174 -12.10 6.64 1.61
C ILE A 174 -11.04 7.74 1.58
N CYS A 175 -9.98 7.63 2.38
CA CYS A 175 -8.86 8.55 2.35
C CYS A 175 -8.19 8.57 0.97
N ALA A 176 -7.92 7.40 0.37
CA ALA A 176 -7.36 7.31 -0.98
C ALA A 176 -8.25 8.03 -2.01
N GLY A 177 -9.55 7.74 -2.00
CA GLY A 177 -10.51 8.40 -2.90
C GLY A 177 -10.51 9.92 -2.73
N THR A 178 -10.47 10.39 -1.49
CA THR A 178 -10.42 11.83 -1.17
C THR A 178 -9.12 12.47 -1.66
N ILE A 179 -7.98 11.82 -1.45
CA ILE A 179 -6.67 12.31 -1.92
C ILE A 179 -6.64 12.39 -3.45
N ILE A 180 -7.15 11.37 -4.15
CA ILE A 180 -7.24 11.37 -5.62
C ILE A 180 -8.13 12.52 -6.10
N MET A 181 -9.29 12.73 -5.47
CA MET A 181 -10.22 13.80 -5.81
C MET A 181 -9.60 15.19 -5.68
N VAL A 182 -8.86 15.43 -4.60
CA VAL A 182 -8.22 16.74 -4.34
C VAL A 182 -6.98 16.95 -5.21
N THR A 183 -6.23 15.88 -5.53
CA THR A 183 -4.96 15.99 -6.25
C THR A 183 -5.14 16.14 -7.76
N PHE A 184 -6.10 15.43 -8.34
CA PHE A 184 -6.28 15.38 -9.80
C PHE A 184 -7.56 16.09 -10.21
N GLU A 185 -7.46 17.17 -10.98
CA GLU A 185 -8.62 17.92 -11.49
C GLU A 185 -9.56 17.06 -12.35
N ASN A 186 -9.01 16.06 -13.05
CA ASN A 186 -9.77 15.12 -13.89
C ASN A 186 -10.38 13.93 -13.13
N SER A 187 -10.17 13.84 -11.81
CA SER A 187 -10.65 12.73 -10.98
C SER A 187 -12.17 12.53 -11.07
N VAL A 188 -12.94 13.62 -11.15
CA VAL A 188 -14.39 13.60 -11.29
C VAL A 188 -14.83 12.93 -12.59
N SER A 189 -14.10 13.17 -13.68
CA SER A 189 -14.36 12.54 -14.98
C SER A 189 -14.13 11.03 -14.94
N TRP A 190 -13.09 10.57 -14.24
CA TRP A 190 -12.84 9.13 -14.05
C TRP A 190 -13.96 8.45 -13.26
N VAL A 191 -14.46 9.10 -12.20
CA VAL A 191 -15.60 8.58 -11.45
C VAL A 191 -16.87 8.53 -12.29
N LYS A 192 -17.11 9.52 -13.17
CA LYS A 192 -18.23 9.48 -14.11
C LYS A 192 -18.11 8.28 -15.07
N ILE A 193 -16.95 8.10 -15.72
CA ILE A 193 -16.67 6.96 -16.61
C ILE A 193 -16.90 5.63 -15.89
N PHE A 194 -16.35 5.48 -14.68
CA PHE A 194 -16.54 4.28 -13.87
C PHE A 194 -18.02 4.06 -13.51
N SER A 195 -18.74 5.12 -13.11
CA SER A 195 -20.15 5.03 -12.77
C SER A 195 -21.03 4.66 -13.98
N ASP A 196 -20.67 5.14 -15.16
CA ASP A 196 -21.35 4.84 -16.42
C ASP A 196 -21.08 3.41 -16.87
N ASP A 197 -19.85 2.92 -16.68
CA ASP A 197 -19.49 1.53 -16.95
C ASP A 197 -20.22 0.56 -16.00
N PHE A 198 -20.30 0.87 -14.71
CA PHE A 198 -21.09 0.10 -13.74
C PHE A 198 -22.59 0.11 -14.07
N ARG A 199 -23.12 1.26 -14.52
CA ARG A 199 -24.52 1.39 -14.94
C ARG A 199 -24.79 0.58 -16.20
N LYS A 200 -23.87 0.58 -17.16
CA LYS A 200 -23.92 -0.22 -18.39
C LYS A 200 -23.94 -1.72 -18.09
N HIS A 201 -23.05 -2.20 -17.22
CA HIS A 201 -23.02 -3.61 -16.82
C HIS A 201 -24.29 -4.06 -16.09
N ARG A 202 -24.94 -3.17 -15.32
CA ARG A 202 -26.24 -3.43 -14.69
C ARG A 202 -27.36 -3.54 -15.72
N ASN A 203 -27.40 -2.64 -16.70
CA ASN A 203 -28.40 -2.66 -17.77
C ASN A 203 -28.23 -3.88 -18.69
N ILE A 204 -27.00 -4.34 -18.95
CA ILE A 204 -26.73 -5.55 -19.73
C ILE A 204 -27.28 -6.81 -19.03
N LYS A 205 -27.11 -6.94 -17.71
CA LYS A 205 -27.69 -8.06 -16.94
C LYS A 205 -29.22 -8.07 -16.98
N ASN A 206 -29.83 -6.88 -16.89
CA ASN A 206 -31.29 -6.73 -16.95
C ASN A 206 -31.83 -7.00 -18.37
N ALA A 207 -31.09 -6.61 -19.41
CA ALA A 207 -31.44 -6.90 -20.80
C ALA A 207 -31.32 -8.40 -21.12
N TRP A 208 -30.28 -9.07 -20.63
CA TRP A 208 -30.06 -10.51 -20.84
C TRP A 208 -31.15 -11.37 -20.17
N THR A 209 -31.55 -11.01 -18.94
CA THR A 209 -32.64 -11.67 -18.23
C THR A 209 -34.01 -11.45 -18.89
N THR A 210 -34.27 -10.25 -19.40
CA THR A 210 -35.50 -9.94 -20.16
C THR A 210 -35.54 -10.71 -21.48
N ALA A 211 -34.43 -10.75 -22.23
CA ALA A 211 -34.32 -11.47 -23.48
C ALA A 211 -34.52 -12.98 -23.32
N ASN A 212 -33.94 -13.58 -22.27
CA ASN A 212 -34.14 -15.00 -21.96
C ASN A 212 -35.58 -15.32 -21.57
N THR A 213 -36.23 -14.43 -20.82
CA THR A 213 -37.65 -14.59 -20.45
C THR A 213 -38.56 -14.51 -21.67
N PHE A 214 -38.29 -13.56 -22.58
CA PHE A 214 -39.01 -13.42 -23.84
C PHE A 214 -38.82 -14.63 -24.75
N ALA A 215 -37.58 -15.10 -24.92
CA ALA A 215 -37.27 -16.29 -25.71
C ALA A 215 -38.02 -17.52 -25.19
N LYS A 216 -38.08 -17.71 -23.87
CA LYS A 216 -38.81 -18.81 -23.23
C LYS A 216 -40.33 -18.74 -23.49
N SER A 217 -40.92 -17.53 -23.42
CA SER A 217 -42.34 -17.32 -23.72
C SER A 217 -42.71 -17.56 -25.20
N MET A 218 -41.80 -17.26 -26.12
CA MET A 218 -41.95 -17.56 -27.54
C MET A 218 -41.94 -19.07 -27.81
N THR A 219 -41.02 -19.81 -27.20
CA THR A 219 -40.96 -21.28 -27.32
C THR A 219 -42.22 -21.95 -26.77
N GLU A 220 -42.75 -21.44 -25.66
CA GLU A 220 -43.98 -21.95 -25.05
C GLU A 220 -45.22 -21.63 -25.88
N THR A 221 -45.29 -20.43 -26.47
CA THR A 221 -46.36 -20.05 -27.41
C THR A 221 -46.35 -20.91 -28.68
N GLN A 222 -45.15 -21.20 -29.21
CA GLN A 222 -44.99 -22.10 -30.36
C GLN A 222 -45.43 -23.53 -30.03
N ARG A 223 -45.08 -24.05 -28.85
CA ARG A 223 -45.54 -25.37 -28.37
C ARG A 223 -47.07 -25.45 -28.25
N LEU A 224 -47.71 -24.43 -27.67
CA LEU A 224 -49.18 -24.35 -27.55
C LEU A 224 -49.87 -24.23 -28.92
N SER A 225 -49.24 -23.56 -29.89
CA SER A 225 -49.76 -23.48 -31.26
C SER A 225 -49.63 -24.79 -32.04
N ALA A 226 -48.57 -25.57 -31.78
CA ALA A 226 -48.35 -26.90 -32.37
C ALA A 226 -49.31 -27.94 -31.77
N GLU A 227 -49.59 -27.86 -30.47
CA GLU A 227 -50.54 -28.75 -29.78
C GLU A 227 -51.99 -28.54 -30.27
N LYS A 228 -52.38 -27.28 -30.55
CA LYS A 228 -53.67 -26.96 -31.18
C LYS A 228 -53.81 -27.49 -32.62
N GLN A 229 -52.71 -27.75 -33.32
CA GLN A 229 -52.76 -28.35 -34.66
C GLN A 229 -52.86 -29.88 -34.64
N GLN A 230 -52.36 -30.55 -33.59
CA GLN A 230 -52.47 -32.02 -33.46
C GLN A 230 -53.82 -32.51 -32.89
N GLY A 231 -54.60 -31.64 -32.24
CA GLY A 231 -55.95 -31.99 -31.75
C GLY A 231 -57.01 -32.28 -32.83
N GLY A 232 -56.70 -32.07 -34.11
CA GLY A 232 -57.65 -32.26 -35.23
C GLY A 232 -57.53 -33.59 -35.97
N ALA A 233 -56.52 -34.42 -35.70
CA ALA A 233 -56.26 -35.62 -36.50
C ALA A 233 -55.78 -36.79 -35.65
N SER A 234 -56.69 -37.45 -34.95
CA SER A 234 -56.40 -38.77 -34.38
C SER A 234 -57.57 -39.73 -34.53
N SER A 235 -57.61 -40.40 -35.69
CA SER A 235 -58.20 -41.72 -35.81
C SER A 235 -57.63 -42.44 -37.03
N ARG A 236 -56.57 -43.24 -36.83
CA ARG A 236 -56.45 -44.64 -37.31
C ARG A 236 -55.01 -45.19 -37.24
N SER A 237 -54.93 -46.42 -36.70
CA SER A 237 -53.98 -47.52 -36.98
C SER A 237 -52.50 -47.29 -36.65
N ARG A 238 -51.86 -48.00 -35.70
CA ARG A 238 -51.63 -49.45 -35.47
C ARG A 238 -50.35 -49.98 -36.14
N ALA A 239 -49.44 -50.48 -35.29
CA ALA A 239 -48.30 -51.40 -35.51
C ALA A 239 -47.15 -50.83 -36.38
N LYS A 240 -45.86 -51.04 -36.10
CA LYS A 240 -45.17 -52.25 -35.61
C LYS A 240 -43.72 -51.88 -35.21
N ASN A 241 -43.24 -52.54 -34.17
CA ASN A 241 -41.87 -52.75 -33.66
C ASN A 241 -40.69 -52.73 -34.67
N ASN A 242 -39.57 -52.10 -34.25
CA ASN A 242 -38.30 -52.70 -33.76
C ASN A 242 -37.03 -52.02 -34.31
N ASP A 243 -36.07 -51.79 -33.39
CA ASP A 243 -34.59 -51.80 -33.51
C ASP A 243 -33.97 -50.77 -34.50
N ASP A 244 -32.90 -50.01 -34.26
CA ASP A 244 -31.79 -50.02 -33.30
C ASP A 244 -31.08 -48.63 -33.39
N ASP A 245 -30.22 -48.36 -32.40
CA ASP A 245 -29.03 -47.48 -32.43
C ASP A 245 -29.12 -45.94 -32.39
N ASN A 246 -28.91 -45.44 -31.16
CA ASN A 246 -27.82 -44.53 -30.77
C ASN A 246 -27.68 -43.14 -31.44
N TYR A 247 -27.98 -42.09 -30.67
CA TYR A 247 -26.98 -41.04 -30.37
C TYR A 247 -27.37 -40.32 -29.07
N ASP A 248 -26.43 -40.31 -28.13
CA ASP A 248 -26.48 -39.63 -26.84
C ASP A 248 -26.72 -38.13 -26.98
N ASP A 249 -27.63 -37.58 -26.17
CA ASP A 249 -27.35 -36.30 -25.51
C ASP A 249 -28.01 -36.30 -24.12
N VAL A 250 -27.14 -36.24 -23.12
CA VAL A 250 -27.47 -36.30 -21.70
C VAL A 250 -28.01 -34.95 -21.28
N ILE A 251 -29.24 -34.93 -20.75
CA ILE A 251 -29.76 -33.78 -20.01
C ILE A 251 -30.05 -34.19 -18.56
N TYR A 252 -29.89 -33.18 -17.69
CA TYR A 252 -30.37 -33.04 -16.31
C TYR A 252 -29.43 -33.72 -15.29
N GLU A 253 -29.13 -33.15 -14.12
CA GLU A 253 -29.86 -32.20 -13.30
C GLU A 253 -28.91 -31.82 -12.14
N ALA A 254 -28.95 -30.57 -11.66
CA ALA A 254 -28.43 -30.26 -10.33
C ALA A 254 -29.63 -30.03 -9.40
N ASP A 255 -29.87 -31.06 -8.61
CA ASP A 255 -30.89 -31.21 -7.58
C ASP A 255 -30.74 -30.14 -6.48
N ASN A 256 -31.88 -29.74 -5.93
CA ASN A 256 -32.01 -28.73 -4.89
C ASN A 256 -32.90 -29.35 -3.77
N ARG A 257 -32.24 -29.85 -2.73
CA ARG A 257 -32.79 -30.16 -1.38
C ARG A 257 -31.64 -29.86 -0.41
N GLY A 258 -31.77 -29.09 0.66
CA GLY A 258 -32.86 -28.92 1.60
C GLY A 258 -32.32 -29.34 2.98
N ASP A 259 -32.08 -28.34 3.84
CA ASP A 259 -31.96 -28.34 5.32
C ASP A 259 -31.19 -29.45 6.07
N ASP A 260 -30.23 -29.07 6.94
CA ASP A 260 -30.40 -29.17 8.40
C ASP A 260 -29.15 -28.79 9.24
N ASN A 261 -29.46 -27.96 10.23
CA ASN A 261 -28.80 -27.48 11.44
C ASN A 261 -27.65 -28.26 12.14
N ASN A 262 -26.75 -27.43 12.71
CA ASN A 262 -26.05 -27.56 14.01
C ASN A 262 -25.00 -28.66 14.21
N LEU A 263 -23.74 -28.26 14.47
CA LEU A 263 -22.85 -28.88 15.47
C LEU A 263 -21.67 -27.95 15.82
N LEU A 264 -21.75 -27.40 17.04
CA LEU A 264 -20.69 -27.22 18.05
C LEU A 264 -19.32 -26.61 17.68
N ASN A 265 -19.15 -25.36 18.17
CA ASN A 265 -18.05 -24.85 19.00
C ASN A 265 -16.72 -25.63 19.06
N SER A 266 -15.63 -24.92 18.72
CA SER A 266 -14.30 -25.13 19.31
C SER A 266 -13.64 -23.75 19.54
N PRO A 267 -13.00 -23.50 20.71
CA PRO A 267 -12.64 -22.16 21.15
C PRO A 267 -11.40 -21.60 20.44
N ILE A 268 -11.51 -20.34 20.02
CA ILE A 268 -10.40 -19.55 19.48
C ILE A 268 -9.53 -19.06 20.66
N ASN A 269 -8.34 -19.64 20.81
CA ASN A 269 -7.31 -19.13 21.70
C ASN A 269 -6.74 -17.82 21.12
N THR A 270 -6.90 -16.73 21.86
CA THR A 270 -6.30 -15.43 21.55
C THR A 270 -4.99 -15.27 22.33
N PRO A 271 -3.86 -14.88 21.71
CA PRO A 271 -2.69 -14.48 22.46
C PRO A 271 -2.91 -13.10 23.09
N ASN A 272 -2.52 -13.07 24.36
CA ASN A 272 -2.50 -12.00 25.35
C ASN A 272 -2.18 -10.58 24.84
N LYS A 273 -2.96 -9.60 25.34
CA LYS A 273 -2.80 -8.16 25.13
C LYS A 273 -1.52 -7.66 25.84
N GLY A 274 -0.50 -7.31 25.06
CA GLY A 274 0.65 -6.52 25.52
C GLY A 274 0.36 -5.03 25.44
N GLY A 275 0.63 -4.29 26.52
CA GLY A 275 0.22 -2.90 26.73
C GLY A 275 0.69 -1.91 25.67
N GLY A 276 -0.22 -1.01 25.27
CA GLY A 276 0.06 0.09 24.35
C GLY A 276 0.98 1.14 24.97
N ARG A 277 1.98 1.58 24.20
CA ARG A 277 2.83 2.73 24.57
C ARG A 277 2.21 4.02 24.04
N SER A 278 2.34 5.09 24.84
CA SER A 278 1.93 6.45 24.46
C SER A 278 2.83 7.02 23.35
N ILE A 279 2.25 7.78 22.42
CA ILE A 279 2.91 8.50 21.32
C ILE A 279 4.10 9.35 21.81
N GLY A 280 4.07 9.82 23.05
CA GLY A 280 5.18 10.56 23.67
C GLY A 280 6.47 9.74 23.80
N ASN A 281 6.37 8.42 23.98
CA ASN A 281 7.54 7.54 24.03
C ASN A 281 8.06 7.20 22.63
N PHE A 282 7.17 7.15 21.62
CA PHE A 282 7.55 6.95 20.22
C PHE A 282 8.43 8.07 19.66
N VAL A 283 8.06 9.33 19.93
CA VAL A 283 8.89 10.48 19.50
C VAL A 283 10.26 10.43 20.15
N ARG A 284 10.36 10.01 21.42
CA ARG A 284 11.62 9.86 22.13
C ARG A 284 12.49 8.73 21.54
N ASP A 285 11.89 7.59 21.20
CA ASP A 285 12.60 6.40 20.70
C ASP A 285 13.17 6.59 19.28
N ILE A 286 12.51 7.39 18.43
CA ILE A 286 13.04 7.82 17.12
C ILE A 286 14.39 8.55 17.25
N PHE A 287 14.57 9.32 18.33
CA PHE A 287 15.78 10.13 18.55
C PHE A 287 16.81 9.50 19.50
N SER A 288 16.45 8.44 20.26
CA SER A 288 17.33 7.84 21.27
C SER A 288 18.07 6.57 20.86
N GLY A 289 17.94 6.11 19.60
CA GLY A 289 18.72 4.99 19.08
C GLY A 289 18.42 3.66 19.77
N GLY A 290 17.25 3.09 19.45
CA GLY A 290 16.93 1.67 19.56
C GLY A 290 17.55 0.92 20.74
N LYS A 291 17.11 1.22 21.96
CA LYS A 291 17.28 0.30 23.09
C LYS A 291 15.97 -0.48 23.21
N ASP A 292 16.07 -1.80 23.25
CA ASP A 292 14.99 -2.77 23.50
C ASP A 292 14.37 -3.43 22.26
N TYR A 293 15.17 -4.24 21.55
CA TYR A 293 14.67 -5.39 20.82
C TYR A 293 15.56 -6.62 21.05
N VAL A 294 15.42 -7.23 22.24
CA VAL A 294 15.88 -8.60 22.52
C VAL A 294 14.72 -9.41 23.09
N GLY A 295 14.20 -10.31 22.24
CA GLY A 295 13.68 -11.64 22.55
C GLY A 295 12.66 -11.83 23.68
N LYS A 296 11.42 -12.16 23.30
CA LYS A 296 10.67 -13.28 23.89
C LYS A 296 9.89 -13.97 22.77
N ASP A 297 10.48 -15.06 22.28
CA ASP A 297 9.80 -16.30 21.90
C ASP A 297 10.71 -17.13 20.98
N GLN A 298 11.68 -17.81 21.58
CA GLN A 298 12.29 -19.02 21.02
C GLN A 298 12.95 -19.79 22.17
N LYS A 299 12.18 -20.70 22.79
CA LYS A 299 12.76 -21.83 23.52
C LYS A 299 13.05 -22.91 22.47
N ILE A 300 14.32 -23.07 22.13
CA ILE A 300 14.82 -24.23 21.40
C ILE A 300 15.34 -25.18 22.48
N ASP A 301 14.63 -26.28 22.71
CA ASP A 301 15.09 -27.37 23.57
C ASP A 301 16.25 -28.09 22.87
N PHE A 302 17.46 -27.86 23.37
CA PHE A 302 18.60 -28.73 23.11
C PHE A 302 18.61 -29.82 24.19
N ASN A 303 18.01 -30.97 23.90
CA ASN A 303 18.36 -32.19 24.60
C ASN A 303 18.94 -33.16 23.59
N GLY A 304 20.27 -33.21 23.55
CA GLY A 304 21.00 -34.22 22.80
C GLY A 304 20.85 -35.57 23.48
N GLN A 305 20.41 -36.56 22.71
CA GLN A 305 20.80 -37.96 22.86
C GLN A 305 20.44 -38.70 21.57
N GLN A 306 21.48 -39.02 20.79
CA GLN A 306 21.52 -40.16 19.86
C GLN A 306 21.79 -41.44 20.70
N PRO A 307 21.51 -42.66 20.20
CA PRO A 307 21.50 -43.11 18.80
C PRO A 307 20.12 -43.30 18.16
#